data_AF-A0A2W6A1D8-F1
#
_entry.id   AF-A0A2W6A1D8-F1
#
_cell.length_a   1.000
_cell.length_b   1.000
_cell.length_c   1.000
_cell.angle_alpha   90.00
_cell.angle_beta   90.00
_cell.angle_gamma   90.00
#
_symmetry.space_group_name_H-M   'P 1'
#
loop_
_entity.id
_entity.type
_entity.pdbx_description
1 polymer ?
#
loop_
_entity_poly.entity_id
_entity_poly.type
_entity_poly.pdbx_seq_one_letter_code
_entity_poly.pdbx_strand_id
1 'polypeptide(L)' 'MFARLKGTTARELLRALEKAGFDITRQKGSRITLHNPETDKTTLVAMHPDELPR' A
#
# COMPACT_ATOMS: atom_id res chain seq x y z
N MET A 1 -3.03 12.69 -25.02
CA MET A 1 -4.13 12.29 -24.11
C MET A 1 -3.64 11.02 -23.42
N PHE A 2 -3.12 11.11 -22.20
CA PHE A 2 -2.62 9.92 -21.48
C PHE A 2 -3.83 9.08 -21.07
N ALA A 3 -3.85 7.81 -21.47
CA ALA A 3 -4.86 6.85 -21.02
C ALA A 3 -4.74 6.76 -19.50
N ARG A 4 -5.77 7.22 -18.78
CA ARG A 4 -5.82 7.20 -17.31
C ARG A 4 -6.01 5.74 -16.90
N LEU A 5 -5.02 5.14 -16.27
CA LEU A 5 -5.22 3.85 -15.62
C LEU A 5 -6.26 4.07 -14.51
N LYS A 6 -7.15 3.10 -14.25
CA LYS A 6 -7.96 3.16 -13.04
C LYS A 6 -6.98 3.10 -11.87
N GLY A 7 -6.63 4.27 -11.32
CA GLY A 7 -5.68 4.37 -10.23
C GLY A 7 -6.18 3.58 -9.03
N THR A 8 -5.44 2.55 -8.63
CA THR A 8 -5.68 1.82 -7.39
C THR A 8 -5.53 2.80 -6.23
N THR A 9 -6.52 2.87 -5.36
CA THR A 9 -6.45 3.71 -4.16
C THR A 9 -5.48 3.10 -3.15
N ALA A 10 -4.86 3.93 -2.30
CA ALA A 10 -3.98 3.44 -1.23
C ALA A 10 -4.69 2.42 -0.31
N ARG A 11 -6.02 2.56 -0.17
CA ARG A 11 -6.86 1.64 0.59
C ARG A 11 -7.04 0.28 -0.09
N GLU A 12 -7.18 0.25 -1.41
CA GLU A 12 -7.22 -0.99 -2.18
C GLU A 12 -5.86 -1.69 -2.16
N LEU A 13 -4.76 -0.94 -2.26
CA LEU A 13 -3.41 -1.47 -2.13
C LEU A 13 -3.17 -2.08 -0.75
N LEU A 14 -3.58 -1.39 0.33
CA LEU A 14 -3.45 -1.90 1.69
C LEU A 14 -4.20 -3.23 1.85
N ARG A 15 -5.46 -3.30 1.39
CA ARG A 15 -6.26 -4.53 1.44
C ARG A 15 -5.66 -5.66 0.62
N ALA A 16 -5.05 -5.36 -0.53
CA ALA A 16 -4.39 -6.36 -1.35
C ALA A 16 -3.14 -6.92 -0.66
N LEU A 17 -2.37 -6.06 0.03
CA LEU A 17 -1.19 -6.47 0.80
C LEU A 17 -1.57 -7.32 2.01
N GLU A 18 -2.59 -6.92 2.78
CA GLU A 18 -3.11 -7.73 3.89
C GLU A 18 -3.54 -9.13 3.40
N LYS A 19 -4.26 -9.20 2.27
CA LYS A 19 -4.63 -10.49 1.64
C LYS A 19 -3.44 -11.31 1.15
N ALA A 20 -2.34 -10.65 0.81
CA ALA A 20 -1.10 -11.29 0.39
C ALA A 20 -0.19 -11.68 1.58
N GLY A 21 -0.68 -11.60 2.82
CA GLY A 21 0.05 -12.01 4.01
C GLY A 21 0.99 -10.94 4.56
N PHE A 22 0.77 -9.67 4.24
CA PHE A 22 1.50 -8.57 4.87
C PHE A 22 0.77 -8.11 6.14
N ASP A 23 1.50 -8.07 7.25
CA ASP A 23 1.06 -7.55 8.53
C ASP A 23 1.50 -6.11 8.72
N ILE A 24 0.63 -5.27 9.30
CA ILE A 24 0.99 -3.90 9.65
C ILE A 24 1.90 -3.93 10.88
N THR A 25 3.15 -3.49 10.70
CA THR A 25 4.14 -3.45 11.78
C THR A 25 4.28 -2.07 12.41
N ARG A 26 4.01 -1.01 11.64
CA ARG A 26 4.10 0.37 12.13
C ARG A 26 3.23 1.31 11.35
N GLN A 27 2.62 2.26 12.05
CA GLN A 27 1.98 3.42 11.42
C GLN A 27 2.59 4.71 11.97
N LYS A 28 3.02 5.61 11.07
CA LYS A 28 3.48 6.96 11.41
C LYS A 28 2.74 7.98 10.54
N GLY A 29 1.71 8.59 11.12
CA GLY A 29 0.80 9.47 10.39
C GLY A 29 0.06 8.70 9.30
N SER A 30 0.13 9.19 8.06
CA SER A 30 -0.47 8.59 6.86
C SER A 30 0.36 7.45 6.26
N ARG A 31 1.54 7.14 6.80
CA ARG A 31 2.41 6.07 6.29
C ARG A 31 2.22 4.81 7.12
N ILE A 32 1.94 3.71 6.44
CA ILE A 32 1.80 2.37 7.01
C ILE A 32 2.95 1.52 6.49
N THR A 33 3.75 0.99 7.41
CA THR A 33 4.75 -0.04 7.11
C THR A 33 4.11 -1.39 7.31
N LEU A 34 4.25 -2.25 6.30
CA LEU A 34 3.82 -3.63 6.35
C LEU A 34 5.00 -4.57 6.15
N HIS A 35 4.95 -5.72 6.80
CA HIS A 35 5.94 -6.78 6.71
C HIS A 35 5.25 -8.10 6.40
N ASN A 36 5.76 -8.85 5.44
CA ASN A 36 5.31 -10.21 5.17
C ASN A 36 6.33 -11.18 5.79
N PRO A 37 5.96 -11.93 6.86
CA PRO A 37 6.88 -12.80 7.58
C PRO A 37 7.28 -14.05 6.78
N GLU A 38 6.46 -14.47 5.81
CA GLU A 38 6.75 -15.64 4.97
C GLU A 38 7.84 -15.35 3.94
N THR A 39 7.90 -14.12 3.46
CA THR A 39 8.83 -13.69 2.40
C THR A 39 9.91 -12.73 2.89
N ASP A 40 9.87 -12.35 4.17
CA ASP A 40 10.74 -11.36 4.82
C ASP A 40 10.72 -9.97 4.12
N LYS A 41 9.65 -9.67 3.37
CA LYS A 41 9.53 -8.43 2.61
C LYS A 41 8.89 -7.34 3.44
N THR A 42 9.44 -6.13 3.36
CA THR A 42 8.88 -4.95 4.00
C THR A 42 8.50 -3.92 2.95
N THR A 43 7.32 -3.32 3.09
CA THR A 43 6.83 -2.26 2.21
C THR A 43 6.25 -1.11 3.02
N LEU A 44 6.24 0.08 2.41
CA LEU A 44 5.64 1.28 2.99
C LEU A 44 4.56 1.79 2.05
N VAL A 45 3.34 1.89 2.55
CA VAL A 45 2.19 2.46 1.84
C VAL A 45 1.91 3.82 2.43
N ALA A 46 1.93 4.85 1.58
CA ALA A 46 1.44 6.15 1.95
C ALA A 46 -0.07 6.24 1.63
N MET A 47 -0.85 6.64 2.63
CA MET A 47 -2.32 6.65 2.57
C MET A 47 -2.88 7.97 2.01
N HIS A 48 -2.04 8.85 1.46
CA HIS A 48 -2.52 10.08 0.85
C HIS A 48 -3.19 9.79 -0.52
N PRO A 49 -4.39 10.33 -0.78
CA PRO A 49 -5.18 10.02 -1.99
C PRO A 49 -4.55 10.48 -3.32
N ASP A 50 -3.50 11.30 -3.27
CA ASP A 50 -2.83 11.88 -4.44
C ASP A 50 -1.39 11.36 -4.65
N GLU A 51 -0.92 10.43 -3.81
CA GLU A 51 0.48 9.98 -3.84
C GLU A 51 0.71 8.75 -4.73
N LEU A 52 -0.34 8.02 -5.07
CA LEU A 52 -0.26 6.94 -6.05
C LEU A 52 -0.46 7.52 -7.46
N PRO A 53 0.47 7.23 -8.40
CA PRO A 53 0.34 7.71 -9.78
C PRO A 53 -0.97 7.20 -10.38
N ARG A 54 -1.78 8.13 -10.88
CA ARG A 54 -3.05 7.88 -11.58
C ARG A 54 -2.86 7.92 -13.09
#